data_AF-A0A386C720-F1
#
_entry.id   AF-A0A386C720-F1
#
_cell.length_a   1.000
_cell.length_b   1.000
_cell.length_c   1.000
_cell.angle_alpha   90.00
_cell.angle_beta   90.00
_cell.angle_gamma   90.00
#
_symmetry.space_group_name_H-M   'P 1'
#
loop_
_entity.id
_entity.type
_entity.pdbx_description
1 polymer ?
#
loop_
_entity_poly.entity_id
_entity_poly.type
_entity_poly.pdbx_seq_one_letter_code
_entity_poly.pdbx_strand_id
1 'polypeptide(L)'
;QAAIAAGVPVHVPAETINRVCGSGLQAVVHAAEALAFGYTSFVVAGGTESMSNAPYVVRDARWGYRLGHGELTDVLLLDGLTCAMTTVTWA
;
A
#
# COMPACT_ATOMS: atom_id res chain seq x y z
N GLN A 1 8.62 -3.85 7.54
CA GLN A 1 9.76 -4.28 6.69
C GLN A 1 10.86 -3.23 6.68
N ALA A 2 10.61 -2.01 6.18
CA ALA A 2 11.60 -0.93 6.16
C ALA A 2 12.20 -0.60 7.54
N ALA A 3 11.37 -0.48 8.58
CA ALA A 3 11.83 -0.20 9.95
C ALA A 3 12.83 -1.26 10.48
N ILE A 4 12.53 -2.54 10.26
CA ILE A 4 13.43 -3.64 10.65
C ILE A 4 14.75 -3.58 9.88
N ALA A 5 14.70 -3.33 8.57
CA ALA A 5 15.91 -3.15 7.75
C ALA A 5 16.76 -1.94 8.18
N ALA A 6 16.12 -0.90 8.74
CA ALA A 6 16.77 0.28 9.30
C ALA A 6 17.29 0.07 10.75
N GLY A 7 17.14 -1.13 11.33
CA GLY A 7 17.62 -1.45 12.67
C GLY A 7 16.67 -1.02 13.80
N VAL A 8 15.42 -0.67 13.51
CA VAL A 8 14.42 -0.39 14.54
C VAL A 8 14.10 -1.69 15.30
N PRO A 9 14.08 -1.69 16.66
CA PRO A 9 13.77 -2.88 17.45
C PRO A 9 12.38 -3.47 17.14
N VAL A 10 12.26 -4.80 17.15
CA VAL A 10 11.03 -5.54 16.78
C VAL A 10 9.82 -5.26 17.67
N HIS A 11 10.03 -4.74 18.88
CA HIS A 11 8.94 -4.39 19.80
C HIS A 11 8.37 -3.00 19.53
N VAL A 12 9.02 -2.18 18.70
CA VAL A 12 8.50 -0.87 18.29
C VAL A 12 7.36 -1.09 17.31
N PRO A 13 6.15 -0.56 17.57
CA PRO A 13 5.01 -0.74 16.67
C PRO A 13 5.24 -0.02 15.34
N ALA A 14 4.68 -0.56 14.26
CA ALA A 14 4.71 0.04 12.95
C ALA A 14 3.41 -0.27 12.19
N GLU A 15 2.97 0.66 11.36
CA GLU A 15 1.85 0.48 10.44
C GLU A 15 2.25 0.84 9.01
N THR A 16 1.47 0.38 8.03
CA THR A 16 1.61 0.76 6.62
C THR A 16 0.32 1.43 6.19
N ILE A 17 0.43 2.65 5.67
CA ILE A 17 -0.72 3.49 5.31
C ILE A 17 -0.80 3.51 3.79
N ASN A 18 -2.01 3.27 3.26
CA ASN A 18 -2.31 3.46 1.84
C ASN A 18 -3.38 4.54 1.67
N ARG A 19 -2.96 5.68 1.15
CA ARG A 19 -3.78 6.78 0.65
C ARG A 19 -3.28 7.24 -0.73
N VAL A 20 -2.93 6.28 -1.60
CA VAL A 20 -2.34 6.51 -2.93
C VAL A 20 -1.18 7.52 -2.82
N CYS A 21 -1.11 8.54 -3.69
CA CYS A 21 -0.07 9.58 -3.66
C CYS A 21 0.01 10.35 -2.33
N GLY A 22 -1.07 10.35 -1.54
CA GLY A 22 -1.14 11.02 -0.24
C GLY A 22 -0.57 10.22 0.93
N SER A 23 -0.16 8.96 0.73
CA SER A 23 0.22 8.04 1.81
C SER A 23 1.33 8.57 2.72
N GLY A 24 2.40 9.12 2.13
CA GLY A 24 3.54 9.63 2.90
C GLY A 24 3.17 10.83 3.78
N LEU A 25 2.31 11.73 3.29
CA LEU A 25 1.82 12.85 4.08
C LEU A 25 0.79 12.41 5.12
N GLN A 26 -0.06 11.42 4.79
CA GLN A 26 -0.99 10.83 5.75
C GLN A 26 -0.26 10.24 6.96
N ALA A 27 0.90 9.62 6.76
CA ALA A 27 1.75 9.14 7.86
C ALA A 27 2.19 10.28 8.80
N VAL A 28 2.51 11.46 8.25
CA VAL A 28 2.86 12.64 9.05
C VAL A 28 1.64 13.16 9.83
N VAL A 29 0.45 13.14 9.22
CA VAL A 29 -0.81 13.51 9.90
C VAL A 29 -1.07 12.57 11.08
N HIS A 30 -0.99 11.26 10.89
CA HIS A 30 -1.15 10.28 11.98
C HIS A 30 -0.14 10.51 13.11
N ALA A 31 1.13 10.77 12.77
CA ALA A 31 2.16 11.04 13.76
C ALA A 31 1.88 12.32 14.56
N ALA A 32 1.44 13.39 13.90
CA ALA A 32 1.09 14.64 14.55
C ALA A 32 -0.10 14.45 15.52
N GLU A 33 -1.14 13.72 15.11
CA GLU A 33 -2.29 13.40 15.96
C GLU A 33 -1.86 12.55 17.17
N ALA A 34 -1.06 11.50 16.96
CA ALA A 34 -0.59 10.64 18.04
C ALA A 34 0.27 11.37 19.07
N LEU A 35 1.11 12.31 18.63
CA LEU A 35 1.89 13.19 19.50
C LEU A 35 0.97 14.19 20.24
N ALA A 36 0.03 14.82 19.54
CA ALA A 36 -0.87 15.82 20.11
C ALA A 36 -1.81 15.25 21.19
N PHE A 37 -2.29 14.02 21.00
CA PHE A 37 -3.13 13.31 21.98
C PHE A 37 -2.32 12.54 23.03
N GLY A 38 -0.99 12.59 22.98
CA GLY A 38 -0.12 11.95 23.97
C GLY A 38 -0.10 10.41 23.89
N TYR A 39 -0.48 9.82 22.77
CA TYR A 39 -0.40 8.36 22.55
C TYR A 39 1.04 7.87 22.41
N THR A 40 1.94 8.75 21.98
CA THR A 40 3.36 8.49 21.85
C THR A 40 4.14 9.78 22.06
N SER A 41 5.43 9.67 22.39
CA SER A 41 6.36 10.79 22.55
C SER A 41 7.28 10.99 21.35
N PHE A 42 7.39 9.99 20.46
CA PHE A 42 8.25 10.02 19.29
C PHE A 42 7.72 9.10 18.20
N VAL A 43 7.80 9.55 16.94
CA VAL A 43 7.36 8.78 15.76
C VAL A 43 8.30 9.09 14.60
N VAL A 44 8.65 8.06 13.82
CA VAL A 44 9.22 8.22 12.48
C VAL A 44 8.10 8.07 11.47
N ALA A 45 7.88 9.08 10.64
CA ALA A 45 6.79 9.11 9.65
C ALA A 45 7.32 9.45 8.26
N GLY A 46 6.65 8.92 7.23
CA GLY A 46 7.00 9.15 5.82
C GLY A 46 6.37 8.12 4.90
N GLY A 47 6.87 8.05 3.67
CA GLY A 47 6.46 7.07 2.66
C GLY A 47 7.63 6.64 1.79
N THR A 48 7.54 5.45 1.22
CA THR A 48 8.48 4.90 0.25
C THR A 48 7.68 4.14 -0.81
N GLU A 49 8.23 4.00 -2.01
CA GLU A 49 7.57 3.35 -3.13
C GLU A 49 8.61 2.75 -4.07
N SER A 50 8.27 1.65 -4.75
CA SER A 50 9.10 1.02 -5.78
C SER A 50 8.25 0.53 -6.94
N MET A 51 7.81 1.48 -7.77
CA MET A 51 6.97 1.20 -8.95
C MET A 51 7.62 0.20 -9.92
N SER A 52 8.95 0.23 -10.04
CA SER A 52 9.72 -0.70 -10.90
C SER A 52 9.65 -2.16 -10.45
N ASN A 53 9.32 -2.42 -9.19
CA ASN A 53 9.20 -3.78 -8.63
C ASN A 53 7.73 -4.23 -8.51
N ALA A 54 6.77 -3.46 -9.02
CA ALA A 54 5.36 -3.84 -8.99
C ALA A 54 5.14 -5.15 -9.79
N PRO A 55 4.48 -6.17 -9.21
CA PRO A 55 4.28 -7.44 -9.88
C PRO A 55 3.15 -7.38 -10.91
N TYR A 56 3.15 -8.35 -11.82
CA TYR A 56 1.93 -8.75 -12.53
C TYR A 56 1.18 -9.79 -11.71
N VAL A 57 -0.15 -9.75 -11.74
CA VAL A 57 -1.03 -10.70 -11.04
C VAL A 57 -1.99 -11.39 -12.00
N VAL A 58 -2.45 -12.56 -11.58
CA VAL A 58 -3.39 -13.40 -12.33
C VAL A 58 -4.60 -13.63 -11.45
N ARG A 59 -5.70 -12.89 -11.70
CA ARG A 59 -6.80 -12.74 -10.74
C ARG A 59 -7.55 -14.04 -10.45
N ASP A 60 -7.75 -14.89 -11.47
CA ASP A 60 -8.52 -16.13 -11.32
C ASP A 60 -7.65 -17.36 -11.05
N ALA A 61 -6.31 -17.21 -10.98
CA ALA A 61 -5.40 -18.33 -10.78
C ALA A 61 -5.67 -19.12 -9.48
N ARG A 62 -6.19 -18.45 -8.43
CA ARG A 62 -6.51 -19.11 -7.15
C ARG A 62 -7.56 -20.21 -7.30
N TRP A 63 -8.55 -20.02 -8.17
CA TRP A 63 -9.68 -20.95 -8.35
C TRP A 63 -9.68 -21.63 -9.72
N GLY A 64 -8.79 -21.19 -10.62
CA GLY A 64 -8.60 -21.72 -11.96
C GLY A 64 -9.50 -21.04 -13.01
N TYR A 65 -8.95 -20.89 -14.21
CA TYR A 65 -9.66 -20.31 -15.37
C TYR A 65 -10.65 -21.26 -16.03
N ARG A 66 -10.68 -22.54 -15.64
CA ARG A 66 -11.41 -23.64 -16.27
C ARG A 66 -11.00 -23.92 -17.72
N LEU A 67 -11.22 -23.00 -18.65
CA LEU A 67 -10.90 -23.11 -20.07
C LEU A 67 -10.92 -21.71 -20.73
N GLY A 68 -9.91 -21.36 -21.53
CA GLY A 68 -9.84 -20.10 -22.28
C GLY A 68 -8.55 -19.32 -22.02
N HIS A 69 -8.47 -18.11 -22.59
CA HIS A 69 -7.36 -17.19 -22.33
C HIS A 69 -7.47 -16.57 -20.93
N GLY A 70 -6.32 -16.29 -20.32
CA GLY A 70 -6.22 -15.52 -19.07
C GLY A 70 -5.42 -14.24 -19.30
N GLU A 71 -5.62 -13.26 -18.42
CA GLU A 71 -4.95 -11.97 -18.46
C GLU A 71 -3.87 -11.89 -17.38
N LEU A 72 -2.71 -11.32 -17.74
CA LEU A 72 -1.69 -10.88 -16.79
C LEU A 72 -1.95 -9.41 -16.47
N THR A 73 -2.47 -9.13 -15.29
CA THR A 73 -2.84 -7.77 -14.88
C THR A 73 -1.66 -7.05 -14.24
N ASP A 74 -1.35 -5.85 -14.72
CA ASP A 74 -0.34 -4.96 -14.14
C ASP A 74 -0.89 -4.33 -12.84
N VAL A 75 -0.27 -4.65 -11.69
CA VAL A 75 -0.74 -4.11 -10.40
C VAL A 75 -0.52 -2.62 -10.27
N LEU A 76 0.53 -2.07 -10.89
CA LEU A 76 0.81 -0.64 -10.84
C LEU A 76 -0.32 0.16 -11.47
N LEU A 77 -0.78 -0.31 -12.63
CA LEU A 77 -1.94 0.28 -13.28
C LEU A 77 -3.21 0.02 -12.48
N LEU A 78 -3.45 -1.23 -12.06
CA LEU A 78 -4.67 -1.62 -11.36
C LEU A 78 -4.90 -0.86 -10.05
N ASP A 79 -3.89 -0.83 -9.18
CA ASP A 79 -4.05 -0.33 -7.79
C ASP A 79 -3.57 1.11 -7.61
N GLY A 80 -2.62 1.58 -8.44
CA GLY A 80 -1.95 2.87 -8.23
C GLY A 80 -2.37 3.98 -9.20
N LEU A 81 -2.62 3.66 -10.47
CA LEU A 81 -2.72 4.65 -11.55
C LEU A 81 -4.08 4.67 -12.26
N THR A 82 -4.97 3.73 -11.96
CA THR A 82 -6.30 3.65 -12.57
C THR A 82 -7.36 3.99 -11.54
N CYS A 83 -8.27 4.90 -11.91
CA CYS A 83 -9.41 5.25 -11.05
C CYS A 83 -10.37 4.05 -10.94
N ALA A 84 -10.54 3.54 -9.72
CA ALA A 84 -11.44 2.42 -9.45
C ALA A 84 -12.88 2.72 -9.87
N MET A 85 -13.35 3.98 -9.74
CA MET A 85 -14.73 4.33 -10.04
C MET A 85 -15.04 4.41 -11.54
N THR A 86 -14.07 4.78 -12.37
CA THR A 86 -14.28 4.86 -13.83
C THR A 86 -14.12 3.51 -14.50
N THR A 87 -13.35 2.60 -13.90
CA THR A 87 -13.05 1.28 -14.47
C THR A 87 -13.98 0.19 -13.95
N VAL A 88 -14.65 0.41 -12.82
CA VAL A 88 -15.83 -0.38 -12.43
C VAL A 88 -17.01 0.12 -13.27
N THR A 89 -17.24 -0.51 -14.42
CA THR A 89 -18.54 -0.40 -15.07
C THR A 89 -19.55 -1.03 -14.10
N TRP A 90 -20.42 -0.21 -13.51
CA TRP A 90 -21.61 -0.68 -12.81
C TRP A 90 -22.46 -1.47 -13.82
N ALA A 91 -22.26 -2.78 -13.86
CA ALA A 91 -23.19 -3.72 -14.45
C ALA A 91 -24.30 -4.01 -13.43
#